data_AF-A0A661PKP2-F1
#
_entry.id   AF-A0A661PKP2-F1
#
_cell.length_a   1.000
_cell.length_b   1.000
_cell.length_c   1.000
_cell.angle_alpha   90.00
_cell.angle_beta   90.00
_cell.angle_gamma   90.00
#
_symmetry.space_group_name_H-M   'P 1'
#
loop_
_entity.id
_entity.type
_entity.pdbx_description
1 polymer ?
#
loop_
_entity_poly.entity_id
_entity_poly.type
_entity_poly.pdbx_seq_one_letter_code
_entity_poly.pdbx_strand_id
1 'polypeptide(L)'
;MSKKQVADFDSRIQGIPCGIVVGHYSYTAPSGRCAQRCETPEEYYGDEEFEFHVIDRKGYSAGWLEVKMDSSDEERIYEDFKESQADYCPH
;
A
#
# COMPACT_ATOMS: atom_id res chain seq x y z
N MET A 1 22.88 -11.06 1.38
CA MET A 1 21.89 -11.68 2.28
C MET A 1 20.76 -10.68 2.46
N SER A 2 19.51 -11.04 2.12
CA SER A 2 18.38 -10.14 2.34
C SER A 2 18.24 -9.80 3.82
N LYS A 3 18.05 -8.52 4.14
CA LYS A 3 17.73 -8.08 5.51
C LYS A 3 16.39 -8.69 5.91
N LYS A 4 16.32 -9.19 7.15
CA LYS A 4 15.06 -9.63 7.73
C LYS A 4 14.23 -8.39 8.06
N GLN A 5 13.00 -8.32 7.58
CA GLN A 5 12.04 -7.27 7.87
C GLN A 5 10.89 -7.80 8.73
N VAL A 6 10.20 -6.88 9.40
CA VAL A 6 8.98 -7.15 10.16
C VAL A 6 7.82 -6.62 9.33
N ALA A 7 6.75 -7.41 9.22
CA ALA A 7 5.55 -7.00 8.50
C ALA A 7 4.81 -5.90 9.27
N ASP A 8 4.26 -4.94 8.56
CA ASP A 8 3.33 -3.96 9.11
C ASP A 8 1.98 -4.63 9.38
N PHE A 9 1.50 -5.44 8.42
CA PHE A 9 0.31 -6.27 8.55
C PHE A 9 0.43 -7.60 7.78
N ASP A 10 -0.45 -8.56 8.13
CA ASP A 10 -0.60 -9.86 7.46
C ASP A 10 -1.57 -9.71 6.29
N SER A 11 -1.25 -10.31 5.15
CA SER A 11 -2.18 -10.41 4.03
C SER A 11 -1.96 -11.70 3.26
N ARG A 12 -2.59 -11.82 2.09
CA ARG A 12 -2.42 -12.99 1.21
C ARG A 12 -2.37 -12.59 -0.25
N ILE A 13 -1.53 -13.25 -1.02
CA ILE A 13 -1.47 -13.09 -2.48
C ILE A 13 -1.83 -14.43 -3.11
N GLN A 14 -2.88 -14.46 -3.93
CA GLN A 14 -3.49 -15.69 -4.46
C GLN A 14 -3.79 -16.75 -3.37
N GLY A 15 -4.20 -16.29 -2.18
CA GLY A 15 -4.46 -17.15 -1.02
C GLY A 15 -3.21 -17.63 -0.26
N ILE A 16 -2.01 -17.27 -0.71
CA ILE A 16 -0.76 -17.59 -0.01
C ILE A 16 -0.49 -16.52 1.06
N PRO A 17 -0.38 -16.90 2.33
CA PRO A 17 -0.20 -15.96 3.45
C PRO A 17 1.20 -15.35 3.46
N CYS A 18 1.27 -14.03 3.52
CA CYS A 18 2.49 -13.22 3.46
C CYS A 18 2.38 -11.99 4.36
N GLY A 19 3.51 -11.38 4.69
CA GLY A 19 3.54 -10.08 5.36
C GLY A 19 3.73 -8.95 4.34
N ILE A 20 3.08 -7.82 4.59
CA ILE A 20 3.26 -6.61 3.79
C ILE A 20 4.09 -5.62 4.60
N VAL A 21 5.08 -5.02 3.95
CA VAL A 21 5.89 -3.94 4.53
C VAL A 21 5.64 -2.70 3.71
N VAL A 22 4.98 -1.70 4.31
CA VAL A 22 4.72 -0.43 3.64
C VAL A 22 6.03 0.35 3.55
N GLY A 23 6.46 0.68 2.33
CA GLY A 23 7.65 1.47 2.06
C GLY A 23 7.34 2.96 2.02
N HIS A 24 6.30 3.33 1.27
CA HIS A 24 5.83 4.69 1.14
C HIS A 24 4.31 4.72 0.96
N TYR A 25 3.67 5.69 1.60
CA TYR A 25 2.27 6.02 1.32
C TYR A 25 2.11 7.53 1.30
N SER A 26 1.56 8.06 0.21
CA SER A 26 1.20 9.46 0.05
C SER A 26 -0.25 9.54 -0.42
N TYR A 27 -1.01 10.46 0.18
CA TYR A 27 -2.38 10.74 -0.25
C TYR A 27 -2.60 12.24 -0.28
N THR A 28 -2.95 12.74 -1.45
CA THR A 28 -3.33 14.13 -1.69
C THR A 28 -4.77 14.14 -2.18
N ALA A 29 -5.68 14.66 -1.36
CA ALA A 29 -7.07 14.80 -1.76
C ALA A 29 -7.20 15.79 -2.94
N PRO A 30 -8.13 15.56 -3.88
CA PRO A 30 -8.45 16.55 -4.91
C PRO A 30 -8.82 17.89 -4.27
N SER A 31 -8.28 18.98 -4.80
CA SER A 31 -8.47 20.32 -4.20
C SER A 31 -9.93 20.79 -4.13
N GLY A 32 -10.83 20.15 -4.89
CA GLY A 32 -12.24 20.56 -5.03
C GLY A 32 -12.41 21.94 -5.68
N ARG A 33 -11.32 22.56 -6.16
CA ARG A 33 -11.32 23.86 -6.83
C ARG A 33 -11.54 23.66 -8.34
N CYS A 34 -11.85 24.73 -9.07
CA CYS A 34 -11.93 24.67 -10.52
C CYS A 34 -10.53 24.47 -11.14
N ALA A 35 -10.45 23.74 -12.25
CA ALA A 35 -9.18 23.39 -12.92
C ALA A 35 -8.30 24.61 -13.26
N GLN A 36 -8.90 25.79 -13.48
CA GLN A 36 -8.18 27.04 -13.75
C GLN A 36 -7.42 27.61 -12.54
N ARG A 37 -7.61 27.05 -11.34
CA ARG A 37 -6.93 27.46 -10.09
C ARG A 37 -5.92 26.44 -9.57
N CYS A 38 -5.75 25.32 -10.26
CA CYS A 38 -4.75 24.31 -9.92
C CYS A 38 -3.50 24.53 -10.77
N GLU A 39 -2.32 24.42 -10.17
CA GLU A 39 -1.05 24.64 -10.87
C GLU A 39 -0.59 23.35 -11.56
N THR A 40 -1.00 22.20 -11.03
CA THR A 40 -0.75 20.87 -11.61
C THR A 40 -2.04 20.03 -11.71
N PRO A 41 -2.10 19.03 -12.60
CA PRO A 41 -3.24 18.11 -12.67
C PRO A 41 -3.43 17.30 -11.38
N GLU A 42 -2.34 16.97 -10.68
CA GLU A 42 -2.35 16.24 -9.40
C GLU A 42 -3.10 17.03 -8.31
N GLU A 43 -2.95 18.36 -8.27
CA GLU A 43 -3.73 19.19 -7.35
C GLU A 43 -5.24 19.19 -7.66
N TYR A 44 -5.61 18.97 -8.93
CA TYR A 44 -7.01 18.97 -9.34
C TYR A 44 -7.67 17.61 -9.09
N TYR A 45 -7.04 16.51 -9.51
CA TYR A 45 -7.59 15.16 -9.38
C TYR A 45 -7.29 14.50 -8.03
N GLY A 46 -6.31 15.02 -7.29
CA GLY A 46 -5.68 14.29 -6.20
C GLY A 46 -4.65 13.30 -6.73
N ASP A 47 -3.82 12.81 -5.83
CA ASP A 47 -2.81 11.81 -6.11
C ASP A 47 -2.70 10.83 -4.94
N GLU A 48 -2.48 9.56 -5.24
CA GLU A 48 -2.38 8.50 -4.26
C GLU A 48 -1.26 7.55 -4.68
N GLU A 49 -0.18 7.50 -3.89
CA GLU A 49 0.93 6.58 -4.08
C GLU A 49 0.98 5.60 -2.92
N PHE A 50 0.99 4.31 -3.23
CA PHE A 50 1.10 3.24 -2.25
C PHE A 50 2.18 2.25 -2.70
N GLU A 51 3.36 2.36 -2.10
CA GLU A 51 4.50 1.49 -2.35
C GLU A 51 4.70 0.53 -1.17
N PHE A 52 4.72 -0.76 -1.46
CA PHE A 52 4.92 -1.80 -0.47
C PHE A 52 5.80 -2.93 -0.99
N HIS A 53 6.35 -3.72 -0.06
CA HIS A 53 7.13 -4.91 -0.35
C HIS A 53 6.52 -6.13 0.31
N VAL A 54 6.58 -7.25 -0.39
CA VAL A 54 6.05 -8.52 0.13
C VAL A 54 7.17 -9.33 0.79
N ILE A 55 6.90 -9.82 1.99
CA ILE A 55 7.79 -10.71 2.74
C ILE A 55 7.09 -12.03 3.08
N ASP A 56 7.88 -13.10 3.15
CA ASP A 56 7.44 -14.38 3.70
C ASP A 56 7.20 -14.26 5.22
N ARG A 57 6.47 -15.20 5.82
CA ARG A 57 6.23 -15.27 7.27
C ARG A 57 7.51 -15.25 8.12
N LYS A 58 8.64 -15.66 7.54
CA LYS A 58 9.95 -15.60 8.20
C LYS A 58 10.62 -14.23 8.17
N GLY A 59 10.03 -13.26 7.47
CA GLY A 59 10.54 -11.89 7.34
C GLY A 59 11.54 -11.68 6.20
N TYR A 60 11.53 -12.55 5.19
CA TYR A 60 12.42 -12.43 4.03
C TYR A 60 11.66 -11.96 2.79
N SER A 61 12.29 -11.14 1.96
CA SER A 61 11.76 -10.66 0.68
C SER A 61 11.21 -11.81 -0.16
N ALA A 62 9.94 -11.71 -0.56
CA ALA A 62 9.22 -12.72 -1.32
C ALA A 62 8.89 -12.21 -2.73
N GLY A 63 9.90 -11.81 -3.51
CA GLY A 63 9.68 -11.25 -4.85
C GLY A 63 8.99 -12.19 -5.86
N TRP A 64 8.99 -13.50 -5.59
CA TRP A 64 8.20 -14.45 -6.38
C TRP A 64 6.69 -14.32 -6.15
N LEU A 65 6.24 -13.78 -5.00
CA LEU A 65 4.84 -13.43 -4.75
C LEU A 65 4.48 -12.12 -5.42
N GLU A 66 5.40 -11.14 -5.43
CA GLU A 66 5.20 -9.85 -6.12
C GLU A 66 4.91 -10.06 -7.60
N VAL A 67 5.66 -10.95 -8.27
CA VAL A 67 5.44 -11.30 -9.69
C VAL A 67 4.12 -12.03 -9.93
N LYS A 68 3.56 -12.68 -8.91
CA LYS A 68 2.29 -13.40 -9.00
C LYS A 68 1.09 -12.54 -8.61
N MET A 69 1.32 -11.34 -8.09
CA MET A 69 0.25 -10.49 -7.64
C MET A 69 -0.62 -10.06 -8.83
N ASP A 70 -1.93 -10.16 -8.66
CA ASP A 70 -2.91 -9.60 -9.59
C ASP A 70 -3.55 -8.35 -8.99
N SER A 71 -4.17 -7.53 -9.85
CA SER A 71 -4.92 -6.34 -9.46
C SER A 71 -5.89 -6.58 -8.29
N SER A 72 -6.52 -7.76 -8.21
CA SER A 72 -7.40 -8.10 -7.09
C SER A 72 -6.66 -8.31 -5.77
N ASP A 73 -5.42 -8.81 -5.80
CA ASP A 73 -4.58 -8.91 -4.60
C ASP A 73 -4.12 -7.51 -4.17
N GLU A 74 -3.75 -6.65 -5.12
CA GLU A 74 -3.33 -5.26 -4.87
C GLU A 74 -4.44 -4.45 -4.20
N GLU A 75 -5.67 -4.50 -4.73
CA GLU A 75 -6.84 -3.84 -4.15
C GLU A 75 -7.09 -4.31 -2.72
N ARG A 76 -7.04 -5.63 -2.48
CA ARG A 76 -7.26 -6.21 -1.16
C ARG A 76 -6.19 -5.84 -0.16
N ILE A 77 -4.92 -5.79 -0.58
CA ILE A 77 -3.81 -5.32 0.27
C ILE A 77 -4.01 -3.85 0.63
N TYR A 78 -4.46 -3.03 -0.32
CA TYR A 78 -4.72 -1.62 -0.07
C TYR A 78 -5.91 -1.41 0.88
N GLU A 79 -6.96 -2.21 0.79
CA GLU A 79 -8.05 -2.20 1.77
C GLU A 79 -7.60 -2.60 3.18
N ASP A 80 -6.81 -3.67 3.29
CA ASP A 80 -6.24 -4.15 4.57
C ASP A 80 -5.34 -3.09 5.22
N PHE A 81 -4.54 -2.39 4.42
CA PHE A 81 -3.76 -1.23 4.85
C PHE A 81 -4.65 -0.11 5.40
N LYS A 82 -5.71 0.26 4.69
CA LYS A 82 -6.65 1.30 5.13
C LYS A 82 -7.36 0.92 6.43
N GLU A 83 -7.78 -0.33 6.59
CA GLU A 83 -8.34 -0.83 7.85
C GLU A 83 -7.32 -0.78 8.98
N SER A 84 -6.07 -1.21 8.73
CA SER A 84 -4.99 -1.17 9.71
C SER A 84 -4.65 0.26 10.15
N GLN A 85 -4.74 1.25 9.24
CA GLN A 85 -4.59 2.67 9.57
C GLN A 85 -5.78 3.22 10.37
N ALA A 86 -7.00 2.78 10.06
CA ALA A 86 -8.23 3.29 10.70
C ALA A 86 -8.34 2.89 12.19
N ASP A 87 -7.75 1.77 12.60
CA ASP A 87 -7.68 1.36 14.01
C ASP A 87 -6.74 2.24 14.85
N TYR A 88 -5.82 2.97 14.19
CA TYR A 88 -4.98 3.99 14.83
C TYR A 88 -5.78 5.29 15.03
N CYS A 89 -6.80 5.24 15.89
CA CYS A 89 -7.48 6.44 16.39
C CYS A 89 -6.67 6.99 17.60
N PRO A 90 -5.83 8.03 17.44
CA PRO A 90 -5.26 8.71 18.59
C PRO A 90 -6.38 9.47 19.30
N HIS A 91 -6.72 9.00 20.51
CA HIS A 91 -7.59 9.73 21.43
C HIS A 91 -6.81 10.85 22.15
#